data_AF-A0A7C3Y726-F1
#
_entry.id   AF-A0A7C3Y726-F1
#
_cell.length_a   1.000
_cell.length_b   1.000
_cell.length_c   1.000
_cell.angle_alpha   90.00
_cell.angle_beta   90.00
_cell.angle_gamma   90.00
#
_symmetry.space_group_name_H-M   'P 1'
#
loop_
_entity.id
_entity.type
_entity.pdbx_description
1 polymer ?
#
loop_
_entity_poly.entity_id
_entity_poly.type
_entity_poly.pdbx_seq_one_letter_code
_entity_poly.pdbx_strand_id
1 'polypeptide(L)'
;MLRSAILLSIIMLSLLTSAVSNISVSISGQGRCLRGFPCSLDVTVLNEDRVRLTALRLYIYTPWGVFQREINVVINPNSSARLNIQFTIPAQASASLYPVYPQLDIEDPRYIGIQHVVGEKFLLLVEEPNIYADLTITANATEVSPNGWINLFIAYSTANMPAGFMPRLIVLANGSVKHMSVLNQTVGS
;
A
#
# COMPACT_ATOMS: atom_id res chain seq x y z
N MET A 1 40.87 47.28 -2.69
CA MET A 1 39.86 47.32 -3.76
C MET A 1 38.90 46.17 -3.53
N LEU A 2 37.71 46.46 -3.00
CA LEU A 2 36.66 45.46 -2.75
C LEU A 2 36.10 45.02 -4.11
N ARG A 3 36.27 43.74 -4.47
CA ARG A 3 35.61 43.15 -5.64
C ARG A 3 34.23 42.68 -5.21
N SER A 4 33.20 43.45 -5.55
CA SER A 4 31.81 43.03 -5.40
C SER A 4 31.53 41.92 -6.42
N ALA A 5 31.30 40.69 -5.95
CA ALA A 5 30.79 39.61 -6.77
C ALA A 5 29.25 39.71 -6.81
N ILE A 6 28.70 40.00 -7.99
CA ILE A 6 27.26 39.97 -8.22
C ILE A 6 26.90 38.51 -8.49
N LEU A 7 26.23 37.88 -7.54
CA LEU A 7 25.69 36.52 -7.69
C LEU A 7 24.35 36.62 -8.43
N LEU A 8 24.32 36.24 -9.70
CA LEU A 8 23.10 36.14 -10.49
C LEU A 8 22.50 34.74 -10.30
N SER A 9 21.59 34.58 -9.35
CA SER A 9 20.83 33.34 -9.19
C SER A 9 19.62 33.35 -10.11
N ILE A 10 19.68 32.57 -11.18
CA ILE A 10 18.49 32.24 -11.98
C ILE A 10 17.73 31.19 -11.17
N ILE A 11 16.76 31.64 -10.39
CA ILE A 11 15.75 30.76 -9.80
C ILE A 11 14.85 30.35 -10.97
N MET A 12 15.09 29.17 -11.53
CA MET A 12 14.09 28.49 -12.36
C MET A 12 12.89 28.21 -11.46
N LEU A 13 11.99 29.18 -11.33
CA LEU A 13 10.65 28.94 -10.87
C LEU A 13 10.08 27.96 -11.88
N SER A 14 10.08 26.67 -11.55
CA SER A 14 9.29 25.69 -12.28
C SER A 14 7.87 26.22 -12.20
N LEU A 15 7.41 26.87 -13.27
CA LEU A 15 6.01 27.10 -13.51
C LEU A 15 5.39 25.70 -13.57
N LEU A 16 5.02 25.18 -12.41
CA LEU A 16 3.90 24.27 -12.28
C LEU A 16 2.70 25.12 -12.69
N THR A 17 2.51 25.28 -14.00
CA THR A 17 1.20 25.57 -14.53
C THR A 17 0.36 24.38 -14.08
N SER A 18 -0.30 24.52 -12.94
CA SER A 18 -1.58 23.87 -12.71
C SER A 18 -2.49 24.41 -13.80
N ALA A 19 -2.34 23.88 -15.02
CA ALA A 19 -3.43 23.86 -15.95
C ALA A 19 -4.58 23.29 -15.13
N VAL A 20 -5.64 24.07 -14.98
CA VAL A 20 -6.89 23.60 -14.41
C VAL A 20 -7.37 22.56 -15.42
N SER A 21 -6.81 21.35 -15.36
CA SER A 21 -7.27 20.23 -16.14
C SER A 21 -8.65 19.92 -15.57
N ASN A 22 -9.67 19.86 -16.42
CA ASN A 22 -11.01 19.38 -16.05
C ASN A 22 -10.97 17.86 -15.81
N ILE A 23 -9.90 17.38 -15.19
CA ILE A 23 -9.59 15.99 -14.92
C ILE A 23 -9.30 15.95 -13.43
N SER A 24 -10.11 15.22 -12.69
CA SER A 24 -9.88 14.99 -11.27
C SER A 24 -9.53 13.53 -11.03
N VAL A 25 -8.59 13.33 -10.11
CA VAL A 25 -8.09 12.01 -9.75
C VAL A 25 -8.19 11.89 -8.23
N SER A 26 -8.91 10.88 -7.77
CA SER A 26 -9.14 10.67 -6.34
C SER A 26 -9.06 9.19 -6.01
N ILE A 27 -8.77 8.87 -4.75
CA ILE A 27 -8.81 7.51 -4.23
C ILE A 27 -10.12 7.35 -3.44
N SER A 28 -10.85 6.29 -3.76
CA SER A 28 -12.13 5.94 -3.16
C SER A 28 -12.02 4.71 -2.25
N GLY A 29 -12.85 4.65 -1.20
CA GLY A 29 -12.98 3.49 -0.30
C GLY A 29 -12.44 3.72 1.11
N GLN A 30 -12.55 2.69 1.96
CA GLN A 30 -11.93 2.68 3.28
C GLN A 30 -10.45 2.36 3.11
N GLY A 31 -9.60 3.38 3.18
CA GLY A 31 -8.14 3.25 3.08
C GLY A 31 -7.55 2.59 4.32
N ARG A 32 -7.87 1.32 4.56
CA ARG A 32 -7.31 0.52 5.66
C ARG A 32 -6.55 -0.66 5.08
N CYS A 33 -5.29 -0.77 5.46
CA CYS A 33 -4.43 -1.86 5.01
C CYS A 33 -3.56 -2.34 6.16
N LEU A 34 -3.15 -3.61 6.13
CA LEU A 34 -2.24 -4.16 7.12
C LEU A 34 -0.79 -4.07 6.63
N ARG A 35 0.13 -3.71 7.53
CA ARG A 35 1.56 -3.80 7.22
C ARG A 35 1.97 -5.24 6.89
N GLY A 36 2.79 -5.43 5.87
CA GLY A 36 3.21 -6.74 5.40
C GLY A 36 2.21 -7.46 4.49
N PHE A 37 1.05 -6.87 4.20
CA PHE A 37 0.00 -7.47 3.38
C PHE A 37 -0.28 -6.66 2.10
N PRO A 38 -0.86 -7.31 1.06
CA PRO A 38 -1.41 -6.61 -0.08
C PRO A 38 -2.53 -5.65 0.34
N CYS A 39 -2.50 -4.46 -0.25
CA CYS A 39 -3.41 -3.35 -0.07
C CYS A 39 -3.99 -3.02 -1.44
N SER A 40 -5.32 -2.90 -1.52
CA SER A 40 -6.02 -2.56 -2.75
C SER A 40 -6.71 -1.22 -2.60
N LEU A 41 -6.46 -0.30 -3.54
CA LEU A 41 -7.09 1.00 -3.60
C LEU A 41 -7.79 1.18 -4.93
N ASP A 42 -8.94 1.86 -4.92
CA ASP A 42 -9.67 2.20 -6.13
C ASP A 42 -9.48 3.67 -6.46
N VAL A 43 -8.76 3.94 -7.54
CA VAL A 43 -8.58 5.28 -8.07
C VAL A 43 -9.73 5.59 -9.01
N THR A 44 -10.44 6.68 -8.74
CA THR A 44 -11.45 7.24 -9.63
C THR A 44 -10.83 8.38 -10.42
N VAL A 45 -11.00 8.31 -11.73
CA VAL A 45 -10.58 9.36 -12.66
C VAL A 45 -11.83 9.91 -13.30
N LEU A 46 -12.09 11.20 -13.09
CA LEU A 46 -13.23 11.88 -13.69
C LEU A 46 -12.73 12.80 -14.80
N ASN A 47 -13.29 12.62 -16.00
CA ASN A 47 -13.07 13.50 -17.14
C ASN A 47 -14.27 14.44 -17.26
N GLU A 48 -14.13 15.67 -16.77
CA GLU A 48 -15.11 16.77 -16.92
C GLU A 48 -14.86 17.59 -18.20
N ASP A 49 -13.89 17.18 -19.02
CA ASP A 49 -13.64 17.78 -20.32
C ASP A 49 -14.64 17.27 -21.38
N ARG A 50 -14.71 18.01 -22.49
CA ARG A 50 -15.57 17.70 -23.64
C ARG A 50 -14.91 16.75 -24.65
N VAL A 51 -13.68 16.32 -24.39
CA VAL A 51 -12.90 15.45 -25.28
C VAL A 51 -12.61 14.12 -24.61
N ARG A 52 -12.44 13.09 -25.44
CA ARG A 52 -11.99 11.78 -25.00
C ARG A 52 -10.52 11.85 -24.63
N LEU A 53 -10.16 11.25 -23.50
CA LEU A 53 -8.81 11.18 -22.98
C LEU A 53 -8.36 9.72 -22.91
N THR A 54 -7.05 9.48 -22.99
CA THR A 54 -6.47 8.16 -22.76
C THR A 54 -5.55 8.22 -21.56
N ALA A 55 -5.90 7.51 -20.48
CA ALA A 55 -5.03 7.31 -19.34
C ALA A 55 -4.05 6.17 -19.63
N LEU A 56 -2.75 6.48 -19.65
CA LEU A 56 -1.70 5.54 -20.05
C LEU A 56 -1.12 4.79 -18.85
N ARG A 57 -0.75 5.54 -17.81
CA ARG A 57 -0.10 5.03 -16.61
C ARG A 57 -0.65 5.67 -15.35
N LEU A 58 -0.72 4.89 -14.30
CA LEU A 58 -1.06 5.32 -12.94
C LEU A 58 0.16 5.15 -12.04
N TYR A 59 0.45 6.18 -11.27
CA TYR A 59 1.45 6.17 -10.21
C TYR A 59 0.77 6.42 -8.88
N ILE A 60 1.16 5.65 -7.86
CA ILE A 60 0.79 5.90 -6.48
C ILE A 60 2.08 6.17 -5.71
N TYR A 61 2.25 7.42 -5.28
CA TYR A 61 3.36 7.82 -4.44
C TYR A 61 3.01 7.54 -2.98
N THR A 62 3.86 6.75 -2.33
CA THR A 62 3.76 6.42 -0.92
C THR A 62 5.07 6.76 -0.21
N PRO A 63 5.09 6.83 1.13
CA PRO A 63 6.32 7.04 1.89
C PRO A 63 7.37 5.94 1.70
N TRP A 64 6.99 4.78 1.16
CA TRP A 64 7.88 3.64 0.94
C TRP A 64 8.32 3.47 -0.51
N GLY A 65 7.87 4.34 -1.41
CA GLY A 65 8.20 4.29 -2.83
C GLY A 65 7.02 4.62 -3.74
N VAL A 66 7.25 4.46 -5.04
CA VAL A 66 6.28 4.74 -6.10
C VAL A 66 5.84 3.43 -6.73
N PHE A 67 4.53 3.19 -6.72
CA PHE A 67 3.93 2.06 -7.42
C PHE A 67 3.42 2.52 -8.77
N GLN A 68 3.84 1.85 -9.84
CA GLN A 68 3.46 2.19 -11.21
C GLN A 68 2.66 1.05 -11.83
N ARG A 69 1.61 1.39 -12.57
CA ARG A 69 0.82 0.44 -13.37
C ARG A 69 0.50 1.04 -14.74
N GLU A 70 0.79 0.29 -15.79
CA GLU A 70 0.27 0.60 -17.13
C GLU A 70 -1.20 0.16 -17.20
N ILE A 71 -2.08 1.05 -17.70
CA ILE A 71 -3.53 0.88 -17.65
C ILE A 71 -4.18 0.99 -19.04
N ASN A 72 -3.69 1.89 -19.89
CA ASN A 72 -4.22 2.17 -21.24
C ASN A 72 -5.77 2.18 -21.30
N VAL A 73 -6.39 3.09 -20.56
CA VAL A 73 -7.86 3.21 -20.44
C VAL A 73 -8.34 4.48 -21.12
N VAL A 74 -9.33 4.33 -21.99
CA VAL A 74 -10.01 5.45 -22.64
C VAL A 74 -11.13 5.97 -21.75
N ILE A 75 -11.12 7.27 -21.46
CA ILE A 75 -12.11 7.96 -20.61
C ILE A 75 -12.91 8.91 -21.50
N ASN A 76 -14.20 8.63 -21.66
CA ASN A 76 -15.08 9.46 -22.48
C ASN A 76 -15.35 10.82 -21.80
N PRO A 77 -15.75 11.84 -22.57
CA PRO A 77 -16.19 13.12 -22.03
C PRO A 77 -17.26 12.95 -20.95
N ASN A 78 -17.20 13.76 -19.88
CA ASN A 78 -18.14 13.76 -18.76
C ASN A 78 -18.39 12.36 -18.14
N SER A 79 -17.36 11.52 -18.12
CA SER A 79 -17.44 10.16 -17.57
C SER A 79 -16.31 9.89 -16.61
N SER A 80 -16.46 8.83 -15.82
CA SER A 80 -15.43 8.37 -14.90
C SER A 80 -14.93 6.98 -15.24
N ALA A 81 -13.67 6.73 -14.92
CA ALA A 81 -13.06 5.41 -14.93
C ALA A 81 -12.63 5.04 -13.51
N ARG A 82 -12.83 3.78 -13.14
CA ARG A 82 -12.35 3.22 -11.86
C ARG A 82 -11.20 2.27 -12.15
N LEU A 83 -10.07 2.53 -11.51
CA LEU A 83 -8.83 1.78 -11.68
C LEU A 83 -8.47 1.17 -10.32
N ASN A 84 -8.47 -0.14 -10.25
CA ASN A 84 -7.99 -0.83 -9.06
C ASN A 84 -6.46 -0.90 -9.10
N ILE A 85 -5.79 -0.61 -7.99
CA ILE A 85 -4.36 -0.85 -7.83
C ILE A 85 -4.11 -1.68 -6.58
N GLN A 86 -3.21 -2.65 -6.71
CA GLN A 86 -2.77 -3.50 -5.62
C GLN A 86 -1.27 -3.31 -5.40
N PHE A 87 -0.88 -3.09 -4.16
CA PHE A 87 0.52 -2.98 -3.75
C PHE A 87 0.69 -3.54 -2.33
N THR A 88 1.91 -3.92 -1.96
CA THR A 88 2.16 -4.49 -0.63
C THR A 88 2.72 -3.44 0.31
N ILE A 89 2.12 -3.32 1.49
CA ILE A 89 2.67 -2.46 2.55
C ILE A 89 3.91 -3.15 3.13
N PRO A 90 5.06 -2.46 3.27
CA PRO A 90 6.24 -3.09 3.87
C PRO A 90 5.97 -3.59 5.29
N ALA A 91 6.55 -4.74 5.65
CA ALA A 91 6.36 -5.34 6.97
C ALA A 91 6.90 -4.47 8.11
N GLN A 92 7.92 -3.65 7.82
CA GLN A 92 8.55 -2.70 8.73
C GLN A 92 7.79 -1.37 8.88
N ALA A 93 6.69 -1.16 8.15
CA ALA A 93 5.88 0.05 8.30
C ALA A 93 5.29 0.11 9.73
N SER A 94 5.31 1.28 10.34
CA SER A 94 4.62 1.51 11.61
C SER A 94 3.11 1.57 11.39
N ALA A 95 2.30 1.20 12.38
CA ALA A 95 0.87 1.47 12.29
C ALA A 95 0.62 2.98 12.44
N SER A 96 0.06 3.60 11.41
CA SER A 96 -0.20 5.04 11.36
C SER A 96 -1.05 5.43 10.15
N LEU A 97 -1.33 6.73 10.02
CA LEU A 97 -1.90 7.32 8.81
C LEU A 97 -0.78 7.81 7.89
N TYR A 98 -0.76 7.32 6.66
CA TYR A 98 0.24 7.68 5.66
C TYR A 98 -0.38 8.47 4.52
N PRO A 99 0.26 9.57 4.09
CA PRO A 99 -0.17 10.32 2.93
C PRO A 99 0.16 9.54 1.66
N VAL A 100 -0.82 9.40 0.77
CA VAL A 100 -0.70 8.73 -0.52
C VAL A 100 -1.19 9.69 -1.61
N TYR A 101 -0.45 9.77 -2.72
CA TYR A 101 -0.77 10.68 -3.81
C TYR A 101 -0.89 9.90 -5.13
N PRO A 102 -2.07 9.90 -5.76
CA PRO A 102 -2.22 9.36 -7.10
C PRO A 102 -1.74 10.37 -8.15
N GLN A 103 -1.15 9.88 -9.23
CA GLN A 103 -0.81 10.65 -10.42
C GLN A 103 -1.12 9.82 -11.67
N LEU A 104 -1.61 10.46 -12.72
CA LEU A 104 -1.87 9.83 -14.01
C LEU A 104 -1.06 10.49 -15.12
N ASP A 105 -0.57 9.66 -16.02
CA ASP A 105 -0.12 10.07 -17.35
C ASP A 105 -1.30 9.97 -18.31
N ILE A 106 -1.65 11.09 -18.93
CA ILE A 106 -2.81 11.22 -19.80
C ILE A 106 -2.38 11.75 -21.17
N GLU A 107 -2.91 11.12 -22.21
CA GLU A 107 -2.87 11.64 -23.56
C GLU A 107 -4.19 12.39 -23.85
N ASP A 108 -4.06 13.69 -24.11
CA ASP A 108 -5.16 14.54 -24.55
C ASP A 108 -4.96 14.87 -26.03
N PRO A 109 -5.90 14.52 -26.92
CA PRO A 109 -5.75 14.74 -28.36
C PRO A 109 -5.63 16.21 -28.76
N ARG A 110 -5.95 17.16 -27.88
CA ARG A 110 -5.83 18.61 -28.12
C ARG A 110 -4.39 19.11 -28.00
N TYR A 111 -3.53 18.36 -27.31
CA TYR A 111 -2.16 18.81 -26.98
C TYR A 111 -1.14 17.79 -27.47
N ILE A 112 0.08 18.27 -27.74
CA ILE A 112 1.19 17.40 -28.11
C ILE A 112 1.90 16.94 -26.83
N GLY A 113 2.04 15.63 -26.66
CA GLY A 113 2.77 15.02 -25.55
C GLY A 113 1.86 14.47 -24.44
N ILE A 114 2.51 13.90 -23.42
CA ILE A 114 1.85 13.30 -22.25
C ILE A 114 1.68 14.37 -21.18
N GLN A 115 0.48 14.49 -20.63
CA GLN A 115 0.19 15.33 -19.47
C GLN A 115 0.25 14.53 -18.18
N HIS A 116 0.74 15.16 -17.13
CA HIS A 116 0.79 14.58 -15.79
C HIS A 116 -0.27 15.25 -14.91
N VAL A 117 -1.25 14.47 -14.45
CA VAL A 117 -2.32 14.96 -13.58
C VAL A 117 -2.14 14.36 -12.20
N VAL A 118 -1.85 15.22 -11.22
CA VAL A 118 -1.72 14.82 -9.81
C VAL A 118 -3.09 14.92 -9.15
N GLY A 119 -3.50 13.85 -8.50
CA GLY A 119 -4.76 13.81 -7.76
C GLY A 119 -4.63 14.24 -6.31
N GLU A 120 -5.75 14.15 -5.61
CA GLU A 120 -5.84 14.59 -4.23
C GLU A 120 -5.08 13.66 -3.26
N LYS A 121 -4.56 14.28 -2.19
CA LYS A 121 -3.96 13.53 -1.09
C LYS A 121 -4.99 12.63 -0.43
N PHE A 122 -4.66 11.35 -0.35
CA PHE A 122 -5.42 10.36 0.40
C PHE A 122 -4.66 9.96 1.68
N LEU A 123 -5.38 9.73 2.78
CA LEU A 123 -4.79 9.22 4.02
C LEU A 123 -5.08 7.73 4.14
N LEU A 124 -4.04 6.92 3.97
CA LEU A 124 -4.10 5.47 4.14
C LEU A 124 -3.80 5.12 5.60
N LEU A 125 -4.77 4.53 6.29
CA LEU A 125 -4.57 3.90 7.60
C LEU A 125 -3.85 2.56 7.40
N VAL A 126 -2.66 2.45 7.97
CA VAL A 126 -1.93 1.20 8.09
C VAL A 126 -2.05 0.70 9.52
N GLU A 127 -2.49 -0.54 9.67
CA GLU A 127 -2.67 -1.21 10.97
C GLU A 127 -1.68 -2.37 11.11
N GLU A 128 -1.40 -2.75 12.36
CA GLU A 128 -0.66 -3.97 12.64
C GLU A 128 -1.59 -5.18 12.51
N PRO A 129 -1.12 -6.31 11.96
CA PRO A 129 -1.89 -7.54 11.99
C PRO A 129 -2.06 -8.03 13.42
N ASN A 130 -3.30 -8.31 13.83
CA ASN A 130 -3.61 -8.80 15.16
C ASN A 130 -3.53 -10.33 15.19
N ILE A 131 -2.38 -10.85 15.64
CA ILE A 131 -2.15 -12.28 15.84
C ILE A 131 -1.95 -12.52 17.34
N TYR A 132 -2.86 -13.29 17.93
CA TYR A 132 -2.75 -13.73 19.32
C TYR A 132 -2.35 -15.19 19.32
N ALA A 133 -1.33 -15.53 20.09
CA ALA A 133 -0.92 -16.90 20.31
C ALA A 133 -0.79 -17.14 21.81
N ASP A 134 -1.38 -18.24 22.27
CA ASP A 134 -1.26 -18.73 23.63
C ASP A 134 -0.50 -20.06 23.60
N LEU A 135 0.49 -20.17 24.47
CA LEU A 135 1.33 -21.35 24.61
C LEU A 135 1.13 -21.91 26.01
N THR A 136 0.41 -23.02 26.08
CA THR A 136 0.24 -23.78 27.30
C THR A 136 1.20 -24.96 27.30
N ILE A 137 2.10 -24.96 28.27
CA ILE A 137 3.01 -26.08 28.51
C ILE A 137 2.36 -26.99 29.53
N THR A 138 2.12 -28.25 29.17
CA THR A 138 1.74 -29.27 30.13
C THR A 138 2.87 -30.28 30.28
N ALA A 139 3.30 -30.47 31.52
CA ALA A 139 4.25 -31.49 31.91
C ALA A 139 3.52 -32.52 32.78
N ASN A 140 3.80 -33.80 32.57
CA ASN A 140 3.22 -34.88 33.36
C ASN A 140 3.78 -34.96 34.79
N ALA A 141 4.77 -34.13 35.12
CA ALA A 141 5.41 -34.04 36.42
C ALA A 141 5.52 -32.57 36.86
N THR A 142 5.55 -32.34 38.18
CA THR A 142 5.72 -31.02 38.79
C THR A 142 7.08 -30.37 38.48
N GLU A 143 8.05 -31.17 38.01
CA GLU A 143 9.36 -30.72 37.57
C GLU A 143 9.62 -31.17 36.13
N VAL A 144 10.03 -30.22 35.28
CA VAL A 144 10.45 -30.49 33.90
C VAL A 144 11.83 -31.13 33.94
N SER A 145 11.92 -32.44 33.70
CA SER A 145 13.22 -33.12 33.63
C SER A 145 13.90 -32.85 32.28
N PRO A 146 15.24 -32.74 32.23
CA PRO A 146 15.98 -32.47 30.99
C PRO A 146 15.75 -33.49 29.86
N ASN A 147 15.32 -34.71 30.22
CA ASN A 147 15.06 -35.82 29.29
C ASN A 147 13.56 -36.19 29.25
N GLY A 148 12.69 -35.37 29.85
CA GLY A 148 11.26 -35.61 29.92
C GLY A 148 10.53 -35.16 28.67
N TRP A 149 9.41 -35.81 28.36
CA TRP A 149 8.50 -35.36 27.32
C TRP A 149 7.67 -34.20 27.83
N ILE A 150 7.60 -33.12 27.04
CA ILE A 150 6.78 -31.94 27.31
C ILE A 150 5.71 -31.89 26.21
N ASN A 151 4.45 -31.74 26.61
CA ASN A 151 3.38 -31.47 25.66
C ASN A 151 3.19 -29.96 25.53
N LEU A 152 3.31 -29.47 24.30
CA LEU A 152 3.07 -28.08 23.97
C LEU A 152 1.69 -27.96 23.34
N PHE A 153 0.80 -27.23 23.99
CA PHE A 153 -0.49 -26.85 23.46
C PHE A 153 -0.41 -25.41 22.99
N ILE A 154 -0.60 -25.21 21.70
CA ILE A 154 -0.54 -23.89 21.08
C ILE A 154 -1.93 -23.56 20.57
N ALA A 155 -2.56 -22.55 21.15
CA ALA A 155 -3.77 -21.95 20.64
C ALA A 155 -3.40 -20.65 19.93
N TYR A 156 -4.04 -20.36 18.81
CA TYR A 156 -3.84 -19.08 18.12
C TYR A 156 -5.19 -18.54 17.66
N SER A 157 -5.28 -17.21 17.61
CA SER A 157 -6.38 -16.50 16.98
C SER A 157 -5.84 -15.34 16.17
N THR A 158 -6.53 -15.00 15.10
CA THR A 158 -6.20 -13.88 14.23
C THR A 158 -7.42 -13.00 14.10
N ALA A 159 -7.25 -11.69 14.23
CA ALA A 159 -8.30 -10.71 14.00
C ALA A 159 -7.92 -9.77 12.85
N ASN A 160 -8.93 -9.32 12.10
CA ASN A 160 -8.79 -8.35 11.00
C ASN A 160 -7.84 -8.79 9.85
N MET A 161 -7.56 -10.09 9.72
CA MET A 161 -6.69 -10.59 8.66
C MET A 161 -7.45 -10.71 7.33
N PRO A 162 -6.79 -10.44 6.18
CA PRO A 162 -7.42 -10.57 4.87
C PRO A 162 -7.95 -11.98 4.66
N ALA A 163 -9.03 -12.10 3.88
CA ALA A 163 -9.51 -13.40 3.44
C ALA A 163 -8.39 -14.17 2.75
N GLY A 164 -8.24 -15.42 3.12
CA GLY A 164 -7.30 -16.31 2.47
C GLY A 164 -5.89 -16.36 3.06
N PHE A 165 -5.60 -15.58 4.10
CA PHE A 165 -4.33 -15.65 4.82
C PHE A 165 -4.16 -17.01 5.51
N MET A 166 -3.00 -17.64 5.33
CA MET A 166 -2.66 -18.93 5.91
C MET A 166 -1.46 -18.78 6.83
N PRO A 167 -1.66 -18.59 8.14
CA PRO A 167 -0.54 -18.49 9.07
C PRO A 167 0.22 -19.82 9.13
N ARG A 168 1.51 -19.72 9.44
CA ARG A 168 2.38 -20.90 9.65
C ARG A 168 2.85 -20.91 11.08
N LEU A 169 2.70 -22.05 11.75
CA LEU A 169 3.27 -22.30 13.04
C LEU A 169 4.65 -22.92 12.86
N ILE A 170 5.69 -22.31 13.43
CA ILE A 170 7.04 -22.84 13.47
C ILE A 170 7.50 -22.87 14.92
N VAL A 171 7.75 -24.08 15.45
CA VAL A 171 8.31 -24.27 16.78
C VAL A 171 9.81 -24.48 16.65
N LEU A 172 10.58 -23.60 17.28
CA LEU A 172 12.04 -23.65 17.31
C LEU A 172 12.52 -24.10 18.69
N ALA A 173 13.55 -24.95 18.73
CA ALA A 173 14.30 -25.23 19.95
C ALA A 173 15.80 -25.19 19.64
N ASN A 174 16.56 -24.40 20.40
CA ASN A 174 17.99 -24.14 20.19
C ASN A 174 18.31 -23.74 18.73
N GLY A 175 17.49 -22.84 18.16
CA GLY A 175 17.64 -22.36 16.78
C GLY A 175 17.27 -23.37 15.68
N SER A 176 16.88 -24.59 16.03
CA SER A 176 16.47 -25.63 15.08
C SER A 176 14.95 -25.78 15.02
N VAL A 177 14.39 -25.97 13.82
CA VAL A 177 12.96 -26.27 13.63
C VAL A 177 12.65 -27.65 14.20
N LYS A 178 11.70 -27.72 15.14
CA LYS A 178 11.19 -28.96 15.75
C LYS A 178 9.82 -29.34 15.24
N HIS A 179 9.00 -28.35 14.90
CA HIS A 179 7.69 -28.56 14.33
C HIS A 179 7.36 -27.44 13.35
N MET A 180 6.68 -27.78 12.25
CA MET A 180 6.14 -26.81 11.32
C MET A 180 4.79 -27.30 10.83
N SER A 181 3.79 -26.43 10.89
CA SER A 181 2.44 -26.72 10.39
C SER A 181 1.84 -25.49 9.73
N VAL A 182 1.00 -25.73 8.72
CA VAL A 182 0.16 -24.69 8.11
C VAL A 182 -1.15 -24.67 8.87
N LEU A 183 -1.52 -23.50 9.35
CA LEU A 183 -2.72 -23.30 10.14
C LEU A 183 -3.93 -23.02 9.22
N ASN A 184 -5.14 -23.08 9.78
CA ASN A 184 -6.35 -22.87 9.02
C ASN A 184 -6.36 -21.48 8.38
N GLN A 185 -6.86 -21.44 7.14
CA GLN A 185 -7.01 -20.21 6.38
C GLN A 185 -8.02 -19.27 7.04
N THR A 186 -7.74 -17.98 7.03
CA THR A 186 -8.67 -16.96 7.51
C THR A 186 -9.83 -16.81 6.54
N VAL A 187 -11.04 -16.72 7.09
CA VAL A 187 -12.27 -16.52 6.31
C VAL A 187 -12.39 -15.07 5.82
N GLY A 188 -11.59 -14.16 6.38
CA GLY A 188 -11.69 -12.72 6.17
C GLY A 188 -12.91 -12.13 6.89
N SER A 189 -12.87 -10.83 7.12
CA SER A 189 -13.98 -10.03 7.64
C SER A 189 -14.13 -8.78 6.80
#